data_AF-A0A7V5C2R3-F1
#
_entry.id   AF-A0A7V5C2R3-F1
#
_cell.length_a   1.000
_cell.length_b   1.000
_cell.length_c   1.000
_cell.angle_alpha   90.00
_cell.angle_beta   90.00
_cell.angle_gamma   90.00
#
_symmetry.space_group_name_H-M   'P 1'
#
loop_
_entity.id
_entity.type
_entity.pdbx_description
1 polymer ?
#
loop_
_entity_poly.entity_id
_entity_poly.type
_entity_poly.pdbx_seq_one_letter_code
_entity_poly.pdbx_strand_id
1 'polypeptide(L)' 'MGIEIHGPLEDRFDEILTEEAVAFVADLHRTFEPLRRRLLAERVERQRRIDAGEDPDFLAETKTIRQADWRVA' A
#
# COMPACT_ATOMS: atom_id res chain seq x y z
N MET A 1 -4.08 13.22 -17.44
CA MET A 1 -4.84 13.06 -16.18
C MET A 1 -4.01 13.63 -15.06
N GLY A 2 -4.51 14.70 -14.43
CA GLY A 2 -3.79 15.45 -13.39
C GLY A 2 -4.21 15.05 -11.98
N ILE A 3 -3.57 15.65 -10.99
CA ILE A 3 -4.00 15.61 -9.59
C ILE A 3 -5.08 16.66 -9.40
N GLU A 4 -6.13 16.31 -8.65
CA GLU A 4 -7.16 17.25 -8.20
C GLU A 4 -7.06 17.40 -6.68
N ILE A 5 -7.00 18.64 -6.20
CA ILE A 5 -6.97 18.97 -4.78
C ILE A 5 -8.37 19.47 -4.42
N HIS A 6 -9.13 18.65 -3.70
CA HIS A 6 -10.51 18.99 -3.31
C HIS A 6 -10.60 19.85 -2.03
N GLY A 7 -9.54 19.88 -1.22
CA GLY A 7 -9.50 20.69 -0.01
C GLY A 7 -9.23 22.17 -0.29
N PRO A 8 -9.57 23.08 0.63
CA PRO A 8 -9.18 24.48 0.51
C PRO A 8 -7.64 24.60 0.52
N LEU A 9 -7.12 25.58 -0.21
CA LEU A 9 -5.72 25.99 -0.10
C LEU A 9 -5.64 27.09 0.96
N GLU A 10 -5.13 26.74 2.14
CA GLU A 10 -4.91 27.67 3.25
C GLU A 10 -3.48 28.22 3.23
N ASP A 11 -3.23 29.20 4.10
CA ASP A 11 -1.90 29.79 4.25
C ASP A 11 -0.85 28.69 4.46
N ARG A 12 0.25 28.79 3.72
CA ARG A 12 1.42 27.90 3.75
C ARG A 12 1.20 26.50 3.17
N PHE A 13 0.03 26.16 2.63
CA PHE A 13 -0.17 24.87 1.96
C PHE A 13 0.71 24.74 0.71
N ASP A 14 1.01 25.85 0.05
CA ASP A 14 1.93 25.94 -1.08
C ASP A 14 3.38 25.59 -0.72
N GLU A 15 3.78 25.72 0.55
CA GLU A 15 5.10 25.25 1.04
C GLU A 15 5.21 23.71 1.01
N ILE A 16 4.08 23.00 1.08
CA ILE A 16 4.02 21.52 1.14
C ILE A 16 3.56 20.93 -0.20
N LEU A 17 2.52 21.53 -0.80
CA LEU A 17 1.94 21.16 -2.07
C LEU A 17 2.63 21.90 -3.22
N THR A 18 3.97 21.96 -3.18
CA THR A 18 4.74 22.51 -4.29
C THR A 18 4.49 21.69 -5.56
N GLU A 19 4.74 22.29 -6.72
CA GLU A 19 4.56 21.60 -8.00
C GLU A 19 5.35 20.28 -8.05
N GLU A 20 6.59 20.29 -7.57
CA GLU A 20 7.46 19.10 -7.53
C GLU A 20 6.93 18.04 -6.57
N ALA A 21 6.43 18.43 -5.40
CA ALA A 21 5.87 17.50 -4.42
C ALA A 21 4.59 16.83 -4.96
N VAL A 22 3.71 17.61 -5.59
CA VAL A 22 2.49 17.09 -6.22
C VAL A 22 2.83 16.18 -7.40
N ALA A 23 3.80 16.55 -8.24
CA ALA A 23 4.27 15.71 -9.34
C ALA A 23 4.83 14.37 -8.85
N PHE A 24 5.65 14.40 -7.79
CA PHE A 24 6.21 13.20 -7.18
C PHE A 24 5.13 12.26 -6.63
N VAL A 25 4.17 12.79 -5.87
CA VAL A 25 3.04 11.98 -5.36
C VAL A 25 2.21 11.42 -6.52
N ALA A 26 2.02 12.17 -7.60
CA ALA A 26 1.34 11.69 -8.79
C ALA A 26 2.06 10.50 -9.44
N ASP A 27 3.39 10.53 -9.51
CA ASP A 27 4.20 9.41 -10.00
C ASP A 27 4.10 8.18 -9.09
N LEU A 28 4.17 8.37 -7.77
CA LEU A 28 3.97 7.28 -6.81
C LEU A 28 2.59 6.64 -6.99
N HIS A 29 1.53 7.47 -7.11
CA HIS A 29 0.18 6.98 -7.31
C HIS A 29 0.08 6.16 -8.62
N ARG A 30 0.56 6.70 -9.74
CA ARG A 30 0.55 5.99 -11.03
C ARG A 30 1.26 4.64 -10.95
N THR A 31 2.40 4.60 -10.26
CA THR A 31 3.25 3.42 -10.18
C THR A 31 2.65 2.35 -9.28
N PHE A 32 2.13 2.72 -8.09
CA PHE A 32 1.80 1.77 -7.04
C PHE A 32 0.30 1.55 -6.81
N GLU A 33 -0.58 2.42 -7.30
CA GLU A 33 -2.03 2.26 -7.10
C GLU A 33 -2.59 0.94 -7.65
N PRO A 34 -2.19 0.45 -8.84
CA PRO A 34 -2.68 -0.84 -9.33
C PRO A 34 -2.36 -1.98 -8.36
N LEU A 35 -1.15 -1.98 -7.78
CA LEU A 35 -0.74 -2.97 -6.79
C LEU A 35 -1.54 -2.82 -5.49
N ARG A 36 -1.76 -1.59 -5.00
CA ARG A 36 -2.56 -1.36 -3.79
C ARG A 36 -3.97 -1.92 -3.95
N ARG A 37 -4.62 -1.69 -5.10
CA ARG A 37 -5.96 -2.25 -5.39
C ARG A 37 -5.94 -3.77 -5.42
N ARG A 38 -4.93 -4.38 -6.05
CA ARG A 38 -4.79 -5.84 -6.09
C ARG A 38 -4.68 -6.43 -4.68
N LEU A 39 -3.84 -5.84 -3.83
CA LEU A 39 -3.65 -6.29 -2.44
C LEU A 39 -4.93 -6.12 -1.60
N LEU A 40 -5.72 -5.07 -1.83
CA LEU A 40 -7.02 -4.91 -1.18
C LEU A 40 -8.02 -6.00 -1.60
N ALA A 41 -8.03 -6.39 -2.88
CA ALA A 41 -8.85 -7.51 -3.35
C ALA A 41 -8.38 -8.84 -2.73
N GLU A 42 -7.07 -9.08 -2.66
CA GLU A 42 -6.51 -10.27 -2.00
C GLU A 42 -6.91 -10.38 -0.53
N ARG A 43 -7.05 -9.26 0.18
CA ARG A 43 -7.56 -9.24 1.57
C ARG A 43 -9.01 -9.72 1.66
N VAL A 44 -9.87 -9.30 0.73
CA VAL A 44 -11.27 -9.77 0.66
C VAL A 44 -11.30 -11.27 0.42
N GLU A 45 -10.50 -11.78 -0.52
CA GLU A 45 -10.44 -13.23 -0.78
C GLU A 45 -9.88 -14.02 0.40
N ARG A 46 -8.88 -13.49 1.10
CA ARG A 46 -8.36 -14.11 2.33
C ARG A 46 -9.44 -14.22 3.39
N GLN A 47 -10.19 -13.15 3.62
CA GLN A 47 -11.27 -13.13 4.60
C GLN A 47 -12.35 -14.15 4.27
N ARG A 48 -12.77 -14.25 3.00
CA ARG A 48 -13.76 -15.26 2.57
C ARG A 48 -13.35 -16.69 2.89
N ARG A 49 -12.06 -17.03 2.77
CA ARG A 49 -11.59 -18.38 3.12
C ARG A 49 -11.62 -18.62 4.63
N ILE A 50 -11.26 -17.60 5.42
CA ILE A 50 -11.34 -17.68 6.88
C ILE A 50 -12.79 -17.86 7.32
N ASP A 51 -13.72 -17.10 6.75
CA ASP A 51 -15.16 -17.22 7.04
C ASP A 51 -15.71 -18.60 6.64
N ALA A 52 -15.10 -19.26 5.65
CA ALA A 52 -15.41 -20.63 5.23
C ALA A 52 -14.77 -21.72 6.11
N GLY A 53 -14.08 -21.35 7.19
CA GLY A 53 -13.49 -22.25 8.18
C GLY A 53 -11.99 -22.49 8.02
N GLU A 54 -11.28 -21.72 7.19
CA GLU A 54 -9.81 -21.77 7.15
C GLU A 54 -9.20 -20.98 8.33
N ASP A 55 -8.64 -21.68 9.31
CA ASP A 55 -7.93 -21.02 10.40
C ASP A 55 -6.60 -20.38 9.92
N PRO A 56 -6.25 -19.17 10.38
CA PRO A 56 -4.93 -18.59 10.13
C PRO A 56 -3.83 -19.42 10.81
N ASP A 57 -2.81 -19.81 10.04
CA ASP A 57 -1.61 -20.50 10.55
C ASP A 57 -0.36 -20.03 9.79
N PHE A 58 0.82 -20.46 10.23
CA PHE A 58 2.09 -20.14 9.62
C PHE A 58 2.22 -20.76 8.22
N LEU A 59 2.44 -19.90 7.24
CA LEU A 59 2.72 -20.31 5.86
C LEU A 59 3.96 -21.22 5.80
N ALA A 60 3.81 -22.38 5.13
CA ALA A 60 4.90 -23.34 4.97
C ALA A 60 6.01 -22.77 4.07
N GLU A 61 5.63 -21.98 3.07
CA GLU A 61 6.51 -21.40 2.05
C GLU A 61 7.56 -20.45 2.64
N THR A 62 7.23 -19.79 3.76
CA THR A 62 8.14 -18.83 4.42
C THR A 62 8.91 -19.42 5.60
N LYS A 63 8.87 -20.75 5.79
CA LYS A 63 9.57 -21.43 6.90
C LYS A 63 11.07 -21.19 6.89
N THR A 64 11.70 -21.22 5.72
CA THR A 64 13.16 -20.99 5.58
C THR A 64 13.58 -19.62 6.06
N ILE A 65 12.77 -18.58 5.76
CA ILE A 65 13.00 -17.21 6.24
C ILE A 65 12.91 -17.14 7.77
N ARG A 66 11.92 -17.82 8.37
CA ARG A 66 11.73 -17.86 9.83
C ARG A 66 12.86 -18.59 10.58
N GLN A 67 13.53 -19.52 9.91
CA GLN A 67 14.60 -20.35 10.50
C GLN A 67 16.01 -19.85 10.15
N ALA A 68 16.13 -18.83 9.31
CA ALA A 68 17.40 -18.24 8.93
C ALA A 68 17.92 -17.28 10.03
N ASP A 69 19.25 -17.17 10.13
CA ASP A 69 19.90 -16.18 10.99
C ASP A 69 20.10 -14.87 10.21
N TRP A 70 19.22 -13.90 10.45
CA TRP A 70 19.26 -12.59 9.80
C TRP A 70 18.86 -11.46 10.75
N ARG A 71 19.23 -10.23 10.39
CA ARG A 71 18.81 -9.00 11.05
C ARG A 71 18.47 -7.94 10.01
N VAL A 72 17.66 -6.97 10.41
CA VAL A 72 17.39 -5.78 9.59
C VAL A 72 18.69 -5.00 9.33
N ALA A 73 18.71 -4.27 8.22
CA ALA A 73 19.84 -3.42 7.83
C ALA A 73 20.11 -2.30 8.85
#